data_AF-A0A3D1PC30-F1
#
_entry.id   AF-A0A3D1PC30-F1
#
_cell.length_a   1.000
_cell.length_b   1.000
_cell.length_c   1.000
_cell.angle_alpha   90.00
_cell.angle_beta   90.00
_cell.angle_gamma   90.00
#
_symmetry.space_group_name_H-M   'P 1'
#
loop_
_entity.id
_entity.type
_entity.pdbx_description
1 polymer ?
#
loop_
_entity_poly.entity_id
_entity_poly.type
_entity_poly.pdbx_seq_one_letter_code
_entity_poly.pdbx_strand_id
1 'polypeptide(L)'
;MLQRRSVPLAAGAGLCFLLLGVPLFVTHSAKELAQWTSSGQSQAEIVLESPKSAVFPLMSLSPAARTTQLQAIAQLPPSLDRGRARYLLASDLILQRQGDKAIDVLQDLE
;
A
#
# COMPACT_ATOMS: atom_id res chain seq x y z
N MET A 1 -58.41 -36.25 27.30
CA MET A 1 -57.95 -34.86 27.15
C MET A 1 -56.85 -34.61 28.16
N LEU A 2 -55.60 -34.35 27.75
CA LEU A 2 -54.61 -33.61 28.57
C LEU A 2 -53.54 -33.02 27.63
N GLN A 3 -53.32 -31.73 27.79
CA GLN A 3 -52.76 -30.78 26.83
C GLN A 3 -51.27 -30.94 26.52
N ARG A 4 -50.96 -30.80 25.23
CA ARG A 4 -49.63 -30.63 24.62
C ARG A 4 -49.11 -29.22 24.97
N ARG A 5 -48.02 -29.13 25.76
CA ARG A 5 -47.34 -27.87 26.06
C ARG A 5 -46.50 -27.42 24.85
N SER A 6 -46.90 -26.33 24.21
CA SER A 6 -46.12 -25.60 23.22
C SER A 6 -45.37 -24.45 23.93
N VAL A 7 -44.04 -24.45 23.86
CA VAL A 7 -43.21 -23.37 24.40
C VAL A 7 -42.92 -22.37 23.27
N PRO A 8 -43.41 -21.12 23.34
CA PRO A 8 -43.08 -20.11 22.35
C PRO A 8 -41.71 -19.51 22.66
N LEU A 9 -40.72 -19.80 21.82
CA LEU A 9 -39.39 -19.19 21.87
C LEU A 9 -39.46 -17.84 21.15
N ALA A 10 -39.81 -16.78 21.88
CA ALA A 10 -39.76 -15.41 21.40
C ALA A 10 -38.30 -14.91 21.49
N ALA A 11 -37.54 -15.02 20.39
CA ALA A 11 -36.24 -14.38 20.26
C ALA A 11 -36.45 -12.89 19.95
N GLY A 12 -36.20 -12.04 20.95
CA GLY A 12 -36.38 -10.60 20.88
C GLY A 12 -35.42 -9.95 19.89
N ALA A 13 -35.98 -9.11 19.02
CA ALA A 13 -35.23 -8.13 18.25
C ALA A 13 -34.75 -7.02 19.20
N GLY A 14 -33.44 -6.80 19.27
CA GLY A 14 -32.87 -5.70 20.03
C GLY A 14 -31.51 -5.34 19.46
N LEU A 15 -31.44 -4.18 18.79
CA LEU A 15 -30.59 -3.05 19.18
C LEU A 15 -30.50 -2.05 18.00
N CYS A 16 -31.56 -1.25 17.82
CA CYS A 16 -31.45 0.04 17.12
C CYS A 16 -31.26 1.14 18.17
N PHE A 17 -30.52 2.19 17.77
CA PHE A 17 -30.21 3.46 18.46
C PHE A 17 -28.81 3.64 19.05
N LEU A 18 -27.81 3.77 18.16
CA LEU A 18 -26.53 4.47 18.44
C LEU A 18 -26.18 5.43 17.30
N LEU A 19 -27.13 6.28 16.87
CA LEU A 19 -26.89 7.30 15.83
C LEU A 19 -27.50 8.67 16.18
N LEU A 20 -27.46 9.06 17.45
CA LEU A 20 -27.77 10.43 17.87
C LEU A 20 -26.64 10.96 18.75
N GLY A 21 -25.48 11.19 18.14
CA GLY A 21 -24.43 12.04 18.70
C GLY A 21 -24.59 13.46 18.15
N VAL A 22 -25.08 14.38 18.98
CA VAL A 22 -25.24 15.80 18.68
C VAL A 22 -23.86 16.49 18.70
N PRO A 23 -23.39 17.16 17.63
CA PRO A 23 -22.19 17.98 17.73
C PRO A 23 -22.57 19.37 18.25
N LEU A 24 -22.26 19.63 19.52
CA LEU A 24 -22.24 21.00 20.05
C LEU A 24 -20.85 21.29 20.62
N PHE A 25 -20.35 22.49 20.28
CA PHE A 25 -19.19 23.21 20.82
C PHE A 25 -17.87 23.15 20.04
N VAL A 26 -17.77 24.10 19.10
CA VAL A 26 -16.56 24.88 18.82
C VAL A 26 -16.21 25.72 20.04
N THR A 27 -14.99 25.62 20.58
CA THR A 27 -14.26 26.75 21.21
C THR A 27 -12.75 26.46 21.29
N HIS A 28 -11.97 27.04 20.38
CA HIS A 28 -10.90 28.00 20.68
C HIS A 28 -9.80 27.70 21.72
N SER A 29 -9.30 26.47 21.87
CA SER A 29 -8.14 26.20 22.76
C SER A 29 -7.13 25.19 22.20
N ALA A 30 -6.71 25.33 20.94
CA ALA A 30 -5.72 24.45 20.31
C ALA A 30 -4.30 25.04 20.23
N LYS A 31 -4.06 26.27 20.73
CA LYS A 31 -2.75 26.93 20.58
C LYS A 31 -1.74 26.54 21.67
N GLU A 32 -2.17 26.23 22.89
CA GLU A 32 -1.21 25.89 23.97
C GLU A 32 -0.78 24.42 23.96
N LEU A 33 -1.61 23.49 23.47
CA LEU A 33 -1.20 22.08 23.33
C LEU A 33 -0.20 21.88 22.18
N ALA A 34 -0.24 22.73 21.16
CA ALA A 34 0.67 22.66 20.01
C ALA A 34 2.12 23.02 20.36
N GLN A 35 2.34 23.78 21.44
CA GLN A 35 3.67 24.24 21.86
C GLN A 35 4.43 23.18 22.69
N TRP A 36 3.73 22.22 23.30
CA TRP A 36 4.35 21.09 24.00
C TRP A 36 4.63 19.90 23.06
N THR A 37 3.88 19.74 21.96
CA THR A 37 4.15 18.71 20.95
C THR A 37 5.24 19.10 19.96
N SER A 38 5.74 20.34 19.96
CA SER A 38 6.82 20.78 19.05
C SER A 38 8.24 20.53 19.59
N SER A 39 8.38 19.89 20.76
CA SER A 39 9.67 19.47 21.33
C SER A 39 10.17 18.12 20.76
N GLY A 40 10.03 17.92 19.46
CA GLY A 40 10.44 16.69 18.79
C GLY A 40 10.85 16.96 17.36
N GLN A 41 12.17 17.02 17.14
CA GLN A 41 12.82 16.93 15.85
C GLN A 41 12.64 18.13 14.91
N SER A 42 13.54 19.10 15.08
CA SER A 42 14.36 19.50 13.93
C SER A 42 15.04 18.24 13.38
N GLN A 43 14.33 17.46 12.57
CA GLN A 43 14.97 16.53 11.66
C GLN A 43 15.66 17.42 10.65
N ALA A 44 16.96 17.63 10.88
CA ALA A 44 17.85 17.83 9.76
C ALA A 44 17.46 16.75 8.75
N GLU A 45 16.86 17.17 7.64
CA GLU A 45 16.55 16.31 6.53
C GLU A 45 17.90 15.72 6.11
N ILE A 46 18.20 14.52 6.60
CA ILE A 46 19.29 13.73 6.07
C ILE A 46 18.79 13.36 4.68
N VAL A 47 19.04 14.25 3.72
CA VAL A 47 18.97 13.93 2.31
C VAL A 47 20.08 12.91 2.11
N LEU A 48 19.78 11.66 2.41
CA LEU A 48 20.50 10.52 1.87
C LEU A 48 20.36 10.72 0.36
N GLU A 49 21.45 11.15 -0.30
CA GLU A 49 21.51 11.14 -1.75
C GLU A 49 21.22 9.70 -2.18
N SER A 50 19.96 9.43 -2.52
CA SER A 50 19.57 8.14 -3.04
C SER A 50 20.35 7.96 -4.34
N PRO A 51 21.13 6.87 -4.47
CA PRO A 51 21.92 6.66 -5.67
C PRO A 51 20.99 6.75 -6.88
N LYS A 52 21.36 7.63 -7.82
CA LYS A 52 20.55 7.96 -8.99
C LYS A 52 20.32 6.70 -9.82
N SER A 53 19.13 6.14 -9.73
CA SER A 53 18.72 4.94 -10.46
C SER A 53 17.90 5.33 -11.68
N ALA A 54 18.19 4.71 -12.83
CA ALA A 54 17.39 4.82 -14.03
C ALA A 54 16.03 4.12 -13.89
N VAL A 55 15.89 3.16 -12.96
CA VAL A 55 14.67 2.35 -12.79
C VAL A 55 13.65 3.02 -11.87
N PHE A 56 14.10 3.74 -10.83
CA PHE A 56 13.18 4.31 -9.83
C PHE A 56 12.12 5.26 -10.39
N PRO A 57 12.42 6.19 -11.31
CA PRO A 57 11.39 7.03 -11.91
C PRO A 57 10.31 6.23 -12.64
N LEU A 58 10.68 5.09 -13.24
CA LEU A 58 9.78 4.23 -14.01
C LEU A 58 8.76 3.49 -13.15
N MET A 59 9.01 3.35 -11.84
CA MET A 59 8.07 2.70 -10.91
C MET A 59 6.74 3.45 -10.80
N SER A 60 6.74 4.76 -11.06
CA SER A 60 5.56 5.62 -11.08
C SER A 60 4.67 5.45 -12.32
N LEU A 61 5.19 4.84 -13.39
CA LEU A 61 4.48 4.61 -14.63
C LEU A 61 3.69 3.30 -14.57
N SER A 62 2.63 3.20 -15.38
CA SER A 62 1.91 1.94 -15.57
C SER A 62 2.82 0.89 -16.21
N PRO A 63 2.58 -0.43 -15.97
CA PRO A 63 3.41 -1.50 -16.54
C PRO A 63 3.66 -1.36 -18.04
N ALA A 64 2.61 -1.14 -18.83
CA ALA A 64 2.72 -0.98 -20.28
C ALA A 64 3.58 0.24 -20.69
N ALA A 65 3.52 1.34 -19.93
CA ALA A 65 4.27 2.56 -20.24
C ALA A 65 5.77 2.45 -19.92
N ARG A 66 6.17 1.56 -18.99
CA ARG A 66 7.58 1.36 -18.60
C ARG A 66 8.26 0.17 -19.28
N THR A 67 7.53 -0.78 -19.84
CA THR A 67 8.08 -2.03 -20.40
C THR A 67 9.28 -1.81 -21.32
N THR A 68 9.16 -0.94 -22.32
CA THR A 68 10.22 -0.72 -23.32
C THR A 68 11.51 -0.19 -22.68
N GLN A 69 11.40 0.74 -21.73
CA GLN A 69 12.56 1.31 -21.05
C GLN A 69 13.20 0.28 -20.10
N LEU A 70 12.40 -0.49 -19.37
CA LEU A 70 12.94 -1.57 -18.54
C LEU A 70 13.63 -2.65 -19.37
N GLN A 71 13.09 -2.99 -20.55
CA GLN A 71 13.74 -3.94 -21.46
C GLN A 71 15.09 -3.44 -21.96
N ALA A 72 15.20 -2.15 -22.26
CA ALA A 72 16.47 -1.54 -22.63
C ALA A 72 17.49 -1.61 -21.48
N ILE A 73 17.09 -1.28 -20.24
CA ILE A 73 17.96 -1.34 -19.06
C ILE A 73 18.37 -2.79 -18.75
N ALA A 74 17.47 -3.76 -18.93
CA ALA A 74 17.74 -5.18 -18.70
C ALA A 74 18.79 -5.78 -19.66
N GLN A 75 18.97 -5.19 -20.84
CA GLN A 75 19.95 -5.60 -21.85
C GLN A 75 21.33 -4.97 -21.66
N LEU A 76 21.47 -4.00 -20.74
CA LEU A 76 22.76 -3.39 -20.44
C LEU A 76 23.72 -4.40 -19.77
N PRO A 77 25.03 -4.10 -19.73
CA PRO A 77 25.98 -4.87 -18.95
C PRO A 77 25.55 -5.05 -17.48
N PRO A 78 26.03 -6.10 -16.79
CA PRO A 78 25.72 -6.36 -15.40
C PRO A 78 25.88 -5.11 -14.52
N SER A 79 24.77 -4.72 -13.89
CA SER A 79 24.68 -3.55 -13.03
C SER A 79 23.48 -3.70 -12.11
N LEU A 80 23.46 -2.93 -11.04
CA LEU A 80 22.38 -2.97 -10.06
C LEU A 80 21.04 -2.54 -10.72
N ASP A 81 21.06 -1.54 -11.60
CA ASP A 81 19.87 -1.12 -12.33
C ASP A 81 19.40 -2.14 -13.37
N ARG A 82 20.31 -2.89 -14.01
CA ARG A 82 19.94 -4.05 -14.85
C ARG A 82 19.13 -5.07 -14.04
N GLY A 83 19.62 -5.44 -12.85
CA GLY A 83 18.93 -6.37 -11.95
C GLY A 83 17.56 -5.85 -11.52
N ARG A 84 17.48 -4.58 -11.09
CA ARG A 84 16.21 -3.90 -10.74
C ARG A 84 15.22 -3.89 -11.91
N ALA A 85 15.68 -3.62 -13.13
CA ALA A 85 14.83 -3.59 -14.31
C ALA A 85 14.28 -4.97 -14.66
N ARG A 86 15.13 -6.01 -14.62
CA ARG A 86 14.70 -7.42 -14.80
C ARG A 86 13.67 -7.83 -13.74
N TYR A 87 13.93 -7.50 -12.47
CA TYR A 87 13.00 -7.78 -11.38
C TYR A 87 11.63 -7.11 -11.58
N LEU A 88 11.63 -5.83 -11.96
CA LEU A 88 10.40 -5.07 -12.18
C LEU A 88 9.61 -5.60 -13.40
N LEU A 89 10.30 -5.96 -14.50
CA LEU A 89 9.69 -6.62 -15.65
C LEU A 89 9.05 -7.96 -15.28
N ALA A 90 9.75 -8.78 -14.50
CA ALA A 90 9.22 -10.06 -14.03
C ALA A 90 7.99 -9.86 -13.14
N SER A 91 8.02 -8.88 -12.24
CA SER A 91 6.87 -8.50 -11.41
C SER A 91 5.66 -8.12 -12.27
N ASP A 92 5.88 -7.31 -13.32
CA ASP A 92 4.83 -6.89 -14.25
C ASP A 92 4.26 -8.09 -15.04
N LEU A 93 5.10 -9.05 -15.44
CA LEU A 93 4.68 -10.28 -16.11
C LEU A 93 3.85 -11.19 -15.20
N ILE A 94 4.23 -11.33 -13.93
CA ILE A 94 3.50 -12.12 -12.93
C ILE A 94 2.09 -11.52 -12.72
N LEU A 95 1.98 -10.20 -12.59
CA LEU A 95 0.70 -9.50 -12.47
C LEU A 95 -0.20 -9.73 -13.70
N GLN A 96 0.40 -9.87 -14.88
CA GLN A 96 -0.30 -10.17 -16.14
C GLN A 96 -0.56 -11.67 -16.36
N ARG A 97 -0.37 -12.53 -15.34
CA ARG A 97 -0.51 -14.00 -15.43
C ARG A 97 0.45 -14.65 -16.44
N GLN A 98 1.55 -13.99 -16.79
CA GLN A 98 2.59 -14.50 -17.69
C GLN A 98 3.77 -15.05 -16.90
N GLY A 99 3.50 -15.96 -15.95
CA GLY A 99 4.50 -16.51 -15.04
C GLY A 99 5.68 -17.16 -15.75
N ASP A 100 5.42 -17.93 -16.81
CA ASP A 100 6.47 -18.61 -17.58
C ASP A 100 7.49 -17.62 -18.14
N LYS A 101 7.03 -16.49 -18.70
CA LYS A 101 7.92 -15.44 -19.20
C LYS A 101 8.69 -14.72 -18.09
N ALA A 102 8.13 -14.65 -16.89
CA ALA A 102 8.80 -14.03 -15.76
C ALA A 102 10.03 -14.85 -15.33
N ILE A 103 9.98 -16.18 -15.48
CA ILE A 103 11.10 -17.07 -15.17
C ILE A 103 12.31 -16.73 -16.05
N ASP A 104 12.11 -16.60 -17.36
CA ASP A 104 13.18 -16.23 -18.31
C ASP A 104 13.86 -14.90 -17.94
N VAL A 105 13.05 -13.93 -17.50
CA VAL A 105 13.55 -12.61 -17.11
C VAL A 105 14.32 -12.67 -15.79
N LEU A 106 13.92 -13.53 -14.85
CA LEU A 106 14.55 -13.72 -13.54
C LEU A 106 15.78 -14.63 -13.56
N GLN A 107 16.03 -15.34 -14.65
CA GLN A 107 17.18 -16.23 -14.77
C GLN A 107 18.50 -15.45 -14.60
N ASP A 108 19.41 -15.92 -13.76
CA ASP A 108 20.71 -15.28 -13.50
C ASP A 108 20.59 -13.81 -13.03
N LEU A 109 19.69 -13.55 -12.09
CA LEU A 109 19.50 -12.21 -11.49
C LEU A 109 20.54 -11.87 -10.39
N GLU A 110 21.44 -12.81 -10.09
CA GLU A 110 22.48 -12.77 -9.05
C GLU A 110 23.81 -12.13 -9.49
#